data_AF-A0A7C6WL06-F1
#
_entry.id   AF-A0A7C6WL06-F1
#
_cell.length_a   1.000
_cell.length_b   1.000
_cell.length_c   1.000
_cell.angle_alpha   90.00
_cell.angle_beta   90.00
_cell.angle_gamma   90.00
#
_symmetry.space_group_name_H-M   'P 1'
#
loop_
_entity.id
_entity.type
_entity.pdbx_description
1 polymer ?
#
loop_
_entity_poly.entity_id
_entity_poly.type
_entity_poly.pdbx_seq_one_letter_code
_entity_poly.pdbx_strand_id
1 'polypeptide(L)' 'MATVKEVSASGTKLQFDGEEATSGQFYYRLGTYTPTINDRVLVERIAGTHVILGKVIK' A
#
# COMPACT_ATOMS: atom_id res chain seq x y z
N MET A 1 6.10 -7.50 1.42
CA MET A 1 5.77 -6.47 0.40
C MET A 1 4.28 -6.55 0.08
N ALA A 2 3.73 -5.58 -0.65
CA ALA A 2 2.30 -5.58 -0.99
C ALA A 2 2.04 -5.08 -2.43
N THR A 3 0.84 -5.35 -2.95
CA THR A 3 0.36 -4.84 -4.24
C THR A 3 -0.83 -3.93 -4.02
N VAL A 4 -0.85 -2.78 -4.69
CA VAL A 4 -2.00 -1.87 -4.66
C VAL A 4 -3.18 -2.49 -5.42
N LYS A 5 -4.32 -2.63 -4.74
CA LYS A 5 -5.55 -3.19 -5.33
C LYS A 5 -6.66 -2.17 -5.49
N GLU A 6 -6.70 -1.15 -4.64
CA GLU A 6 -7.69 -0.08 -4.71
C GLU A 6 -7.04 1.26 -4.41
N VAL A 7 -7.37 2.29 -5.19
CA VAL A 7 -7.00 3.69 -4.94
C VAL A 7 -8.27 4.51 -5.01
N SER A 8 -8.58 5.23 -3.94
CA SER A 8 -9.75 6.11 -3.85
C SER A 8 -9.39 7.41 -3.12
N ALA A 9 -10.32 8.35 -3.06
CA ALA A 9 -10.14 9.58 -2.28
C ALA A 9 -9.89 9.31 -0.79
N SER A 10 -10.37 8.17 -0.27
CA SER A 10 -10.21 7.78 1.13
C SER A 10 -8.86 7.11 1.43
N GLY A 11 -8.11 6.69 0.41
CA GLY A 11 -6.78 6.11 0.57
C GLY A 11 -6.51 4.94 -0.36
N THR A 12 -5.59 4.07 0.06
CA THR A 12 -5.10 2.96 -0.76
C THR A 12 -5.26 1.64 -0.01
N LYS A 13 -5.84 0.63 -0.66
CA LYS A 13 -5.87 -0.74 -0.15
C LYS A 13 -4.83 -1.60 -0.83
N LEU A 14 -4.29 -2.53 -0.07
CA LEU A 14 -3.17 -3.36 -0.46
C LEU A 14 -3.55 -4.83 -0.33
N GLN A 15 -2.97 -5.68 -1.16
CA GLN A 15 -2.93 -7.12 -0.93
C GLN A 15 -1.49 -7.47 -0.57
N PHE A 16 -1.25 -8.00 0.63
CA PHE A 16 0.08 -8.40 1.05
C PHE A 16 0.50 -9.71 0.36
N ASP A 17 1.82 -9.90 0.22
CA ASP A 17 2.33 -11.18 -0.26
C ASP A 17 1.98 -12.31 0.69
N GLY A 18 1.45 -13.40 0.14
CA GLY A 18 0.98 -14.55 0.91
C GLY A 18 -0.47 -14.44 1.37
N GLU A 19 -1.14 -13.29 1.17
CA GLU A 19 -2.57 -13.15 1.41
C GLU A 19 -3.36 -13.31 0.10
N GLU A 20 -4.49 -14.01 0.15
CA GLU A 20 -5.40 -14.14 -0.99
C GLU A 20 -6.36 -12.96 -1.12
N ALA A 21 -6.65 -12.28 -0.01
CA ALA A 21 -7.60 -11.20 0.06
C ALA A 21 -6.94 -9.82 0.04
N THR A 22 -7.65 -8.83 -0.48
CA THR A 22 -7.28 -7.41 -0.31
C THR A 22 -7.56 -6.97 1.12
N SER A 23 -6.71 -6.10 1.67
CA SER A 23 -6.86 -5.54 2.99
C SER A 23 -8.21 -4.86 3.19
N GLY A 24 -8.85 -5.08 4.35
CA GLY A 24 -10.10 -4.41 4.71
C GLY A 24 -9.96 -2.94 5.08
N GLN A 25 -8.73 -2.44 5.27
CA GLN A 25 -8.44 -1.07 5.73
C GLN A 25 -7.62 -0.27 4.70
N PHE A 26 -7.71 1.05 4.78
CA PHE A 26 -6.88 1.97 3.99
C PHE A 26 -5.55 2.24 4.68
N TYR A 27 -4.48 2.38 3.89
CA TYR A 27 -3.12 2.63 4.36
C TYR A 27 -2.68 4.06 4.05
N TYR A 28 -1.93 4.64 4.99
CA TYR A 28 -1.25 5.92 4.76
C TYR A 28 -0.13 5.75 3.74
N ARG A 29 0.25 6.86 3.11
CA ARG A 29 1.35 6.91 2.14
C ARG A 29 2.21 8.14 2.38
N LEU A 30 3.45 8.12 1.87
CA LEU A 30 4.23 9.34 1.76
C LEU A 30 3.55 10.32 0.80
N GLY A 31 3.56 11.62 1.15
CA GLY A 31 2.90 12.66 0.36
C GLY A 31 3.42 12.75 -1.07
N THR A 32 4.70 12.44 -1.29
CA THR A 32 5.39 12.43 -2.58
C THR A 32 5.04 11.24 -3.48
N TYR A 33 4.42 10.19 -2.94
CA TYR A 33 4.11 8.98 -3.69
C TYR A 33 2.63 8.95 -4.08
N THR A 34 2.31 8.86 -5.37
CA THR A 34 0.94 8.70 -5.87
C THR A 34 0.73 7.25 -6.31
N PRO A 35 -0.02 6.43 -5.55
CA PRO A 35 -0.18 5.00 -5.85
C PRO A 35 -1.05 4.79 -7.09
N THR A 36 -0.69 3.79 -7.90
CA THR A 36 -1.48 3.28 -9.02
C THR A 36 -1.87 1.83 -8.75
N ILE A 37 -3.03 1.40 -9.27
CA ILE A 37 -3.44 -0.01 -9.21
C ILE A 37 -2.34 -0.90 -9.82
N ASN A 38 -2.05 -2.02 -9.16
CA ASN A 38 -0.98 -2.97 -9.46
C ASN A 38 0.46 -2.49 -9.17
N ASP A 39 0.65 -1.34 -8.52
CA ASP A 39 1.98 -1.00 -8.02
C ASP A 39 2.42 -2.00 -6.94
N ARG A 40 3.65 -2.49 -7.10
CA ARG A 40 4.34 -3.27 -6.09
C ARG A 40 4.99 -2.32 -5.09
N VAL A 41 4.61 -2.36 -3.83
CA VAL A 41 5.01 -1.37 -2.83
C VAL A 41 5.68 -1.99 -1.61
N LEU A 42 6.56 -1.19 -1.00
CA LEU A 42 7.08 -1.45 0.34
C LEU A 42 6.18 -0.75 1.38
N VAL A 43 5.84 -1.50 2.42
CA VAL A 43 5.01 -1.02 3.55
C VAL A 43 5.80 -1.31 4.81
N GLU A 44 5.91 -0.30 5.68
CA GLU A 44 6.63 -0.42 6.95
C GLU A 44 5.71 -0.05 8.11
N ARG A 45 5.93 -0.66 9.28
CA ARG A 45 5.17 -0.35 10.49
C ARG A 45 5.94 0.69 11.30
N ILE A 46 5.40 1.91 11.37
CA ILE A 46 6.02 3.03 12.08
C ILE A 46 5.07 3.46 13.21
N ALA A 47 5.56 3.44 14.46
CA ALA A 47 4.80 3.87 15.64
C ALA A 47 3.38 3.25 15.74
N GLY A 48 3.22 2.00 15.32
CA GLY A 48 1.95 1.27 15.38
C GLY A 48 1.03 1.41 14.16
N THR A 49 1.36 2.28 13.20
CA THR A 49 0.63 2.41 11.93
C THR A 49 1.42 1.83 10.76
N HIS A 50 0.74 1.45 9.68
CA HIS A 50 1.37 0.95 8.46
C HIS A 50 1.39 2.06 7.40
N VAL A 51 2.57 2.35 6.87
CA VAL A 51 2.77 3.43 5.88
C VAL A 51 3.40 2.86 4.61
N ILE A 52 2.80 3.21 3.47
CA ILE A 52 3.35 2.92 2.15
C ILE A 52 4.52 3.87 1.90
N LEU A 53 5.73 3.31 1.77
CA LEU A 53 6.94 4.08 1.52
C LEU A 53 7.10 4.43 0.03
N GLY A 54 6.64 3.57 -0.86
CA GLY A 54 6.68 3.81 -2.30
C GLY A 54 6.66 2.54 -3.13
N LYS A 55 6.64 2.74 -4.46
CA LYS A 55 6.77 1.66 -5.45
C LYS A 55 8.19 1.11 -5.45
N VAL A 56 8.31 -0.21 -5.50
CA VAL A 56 9.56 -0.92 -5.72
C VAL A 56 9.67 -1.25 -7.21
N ILE A 57 10.77 -0.82 -7.81
CA ILE A 57 11.11 -1.04 -9.23
C ILE A 57 12.45 -1.79 -9.26
N LYS A 58 12.61 -2.71 -10.22
CA LYS A 58 13.88 -3.37 -10.50
C LYS A 58 14.57 -2.67 -11.67
#